data_AF-A0A9W6L1X3-F1
#
_entry.id   AF-A0A9W6L1X3-F1
#
_cell.length_a   1.000
_cell.length_b   1.000
_cell.length_c   1.000
_cell.angle_alpha   90.00
_cell.angle_beta   90.00
_cell.angle_gamma   90.00
#
_symmetry.space_group_name_H-M   'P 1'
#
loop_
_entity.id
_entity.type
_entity.pdbx_description
1 polymer ?
#
loop_
_entity_poly.entity_id
_entity_poly.type
_entity_poly.pdbx_seq_one_letter_code
_entity_poly.pdbx_strand_id
1 'polypeptide(L)'
;MQSGSLLANIAILVLAGFVGFAVISKVPNTLHTPLMSGTNAIHGIVLLGGLIVLGELENPSVLDAIILVVAIAFGTINVVGGFLVTDRMLGMFKAKPAEKVSAEKVSADAEQSADGQVQR
;
A
#
# COMPACT_ATOMS: atom_id res chain seq x y z
N MET A 1 15.65 -8.38 -31.39
CA MET A 1 15.00 -7.10 -30.97
C MET A 1 14.73 -6.29 -32.23
N GLN A 2 13.47 -6.07 -32.61
CA GLN A 2 13.17 -5.21 -33.76
C GLN A 2 13.45 -3.76 -33.37
N SER A 3 14.17 -2.99 -34.19
CA SER A 3 14.56 -1.61 -33.88
C SER A 3 13.38 -0.69 -33.49
N GLY A 4 12.16 -1.01 -33.93
CA GLY A 4 10.93 -0.32 -33.53
C GLY A 4 10.53 -0.51 -32.05
N SER A 5 10.93 -1.61 -31.40
CA SER A 5 10.55 -1.88 -30.00
C SER A 5 11.32 -1.01 -29.00
N LEU A 6 12.56 -0.63 -29.31
CA LEU A 6 13.35 0.26 -28.45
C LEU A 6 12.74 1.67 -28.41
N LEU A 7 12.39 2.21 -29.58
CA LEU A 7 11.72 3.51 -29.68
C LEU A 7 10.39 3.51 -28.92
N ALA A 8 9.60 2.44 -29.07
CA ALA A 8 8.36 2.25 -28.32
C ALA A 8 8.59 2.19 -26.80
N ASN A 9 9.58 1.43 -26.32
CA ASN A 9 9.89 1.33 -24.89
C ASN A 9 10.36 2.67 -24.30
N ILE A 10 11.16 3.43 -25.05
CA ILE A 10 11.58 4.79 -24.63
C ILE A 10 10.36 5.72 -24.59
N ALA A 11 9.48 5.66 -25.60
CA ALA A 11 8.25 6.45 -25.59
C ALA A 11 7.38 6.11 -24.37
N ILE A 12 7.20 4.81 -24.06
CA ILE A 12 6.48 4.34 -22.87
C ILE A 12 7.13 4.87 -21.60
N LEU A 13 8.45 4.77 -21.46
CA LEU A 13 9.19 5.25 -20.28
C LEU A 13 8.96 6.75 -20.06
N VAL A 14 9.12 7.56 -21.11
CA VAL A 14 8.96 9.02 -21.04
C VAL A 14 7.52 9.39 -20.71
N LEU A 15 6.54 8.81 -21.42
CA LEU A 15 5.12 9.08 -21.19
C LEU A 15 4.67 8.62 -19.81
N ALA A 16 5.10 7.45 -19.33
CA ALA A 16 4.82 6.98 -17.99
C ALA A 16 5.42 7.91 -16.92
N GLY A 17 6.61 8.46 -17.15
CA GLY A 17 7.21 9.48 -16.29
C GLY A 17 6.36 10.75 -16.19
N PHE A 18 5.87 11.26 -17.33
CA PHE A 18 4.94 12.41 -17.35
C PHE A 18 3.64 12.11 -16.62
N VAL A 19 3.07 10.92 -16.80
CA VAL A 19 1.87 10.48 -16.08
C VAL A 19 2.13 10.43 -14.58
N GLY A 20 3.25 9.84 -14.15
CA GLY A 20 3.66 9.78 -12.75
C GLY A 20 3.77 11.18 -12.12
N PHE A 21 4.46 12.10 -12.78
CA PHE A 21 4.54 13.51 -12.35
C PHE A 21 3.16 14.17 -12.27
N ALA A 22 2.33 13.97 -13.30
CA ALA A 22 1.01 14.54 -13.37
C ALA A 22 0.10 14.01 -12.27
N VAL A 23 0.22 12.75 -11.85
CA VAL A 23 -0.59 12.17 -10.76
C VAL A 23 -0.08 12.61 -9.39
N ILE A 24 1.22 12.46 -9.11
CA ILE A 24 1.81 12.74 -7.79
C ILE A 24 1.65 14.22 -7.41
N SER A 25 1.74 15.14 -8.38
CA SER A 25 1.59 16.59 -8.12
C SER A 25 0.22 17.01 -7.58
N LYS A 26 -0.81 16.15 -7.65
CA LYS A 26 -2.17 16.44 -7.13
C LYS A 26 -2.49 15.73 -5.81
N VAL A 27 -1.54 15.02 -5.20
CA VAL A 27 -1.77 14.32 -3.94
C VAL A 27 -1.70 15.33 -2.77
N PRO A 28 -2.69 15.37 -1.86
CA PRO A 28 -2.67 16.25 -0.70
C PRO A 28 -1.59 15.85 0.30
N ASN A 29 -1.12 16.81 1.10
CA ASN A 29 0.00 16.59 2.01
C ASN A 29 -0.24 15.51 3.08
N THR A 30 -1.50 15.30 3.45
CA THR A 30 -1.91 14.25 4.39
C THR A 30 -1.62 12.84 3.88
N LEU A 31 -1.47 12.66 2.56
CA LEU A 31 -1.23 11.37 1.92
C LEU A 31 0.22 11.14 1.49
N HIS A 32 1.16 12.07 1.70
CA HIS A 32 2.56 11.86 1.27
C HIS A 32 3.20 10.62 1.93
N THR A 33 2.95 10.40 3.23
CA THR A 33 3.51 9.25 3.95
C THR A 33 2.85 7.92 3.52
N PRO A 34 1.51 7.81 3.45
CA PRO A 34 0.85 6.65 2.83
C PRO A 34 1.29 6.42 1.37
N LEU A 35 1.45 7.47 0.58
CA LEU A 35 1.87 7.40 -0.81
C LEU A 35 3.30 6.88 -0.92
N MET A 36 4.22 7.38 -0.09
CA MET A 36 5.61 6.91 -0.02
C MET A 36 5.68 5.42 0.34
N SER A 37 4.83 4.95 1.25
CA SER A 37 4.71 3.52 1.56
C SER A 37 4.11 2.74 0.38
N GLY A 38 3.08 3.29 -0.27
CA GLY A 38 2.41 2.66 -1.41
C GLY A 38 3.33 2.49 -2.62
N THR A 39 4.18 3.47 -2.93
CA THR A 39 5.17 3.36 -4.02
C THR A 39 6.25 2.32 -3.71
N ASN A 40 6.60 2.12 -2.44
CA ASN A 40 7.48 1.02 -2.03
C ASN A 40 6.84 -0.35 -2.31
N ALA A 41 5.54 -0.52 -2.08
CA ALA A 41 4.82 -1.76 -2.41
C ALA A 41 4.76 -2.01 -3.94
N ILE A 42 4.57 -0.95 -4.73
CA ILE A 42 4.51 -1.01 -6.20
C ILE A 42 5.86 -1.40 -6.81
N HIS A 43 6.97 -0.93 -6.23
CA HIS A 43 8.31 -1.33 -6.65
C HIS A 43 8.56 -2.84 -6.51
N GLY A 44 7.72 -3.55 -5.74
CA GLY A 44 7.70 -5.00 -5.67
C GLY A 44 7.49 -5.74 -7.00
N ILE A 45 7.25 -5.03 -8.12
CA ILE A 45 7.28 -5.57 -9.49
C ILE A 45 8.57 -6.36 -9.81
N VAL A 46 9.66 -6.13 -9.08
CA VAL A 46 10.88 -6.94 -9.17
C VAL A 46 10.59 -8.44 -8.95
N LEU A 47 9.60 -8.78 -8.13
CA LEU A 47 9.13 -10.16 -7.95
C LEU A 47 8.68 -10.80 -9.27
N LEU A 48 7.94 -10.04 -10.10
CA LEU A 48 7.51 -10.51 -11.42
C LEU A 48 8.71 -10.78 -12.33
N GLY A 49 9.74 -9.93 -12.28
CA GLY A 49 10.99 -10.17 -13.00
C GLY A 49 11.65 -11.49 -12.59
N GLY A 50 11.74 -11.76 -11.28
CA GLY A 50 12.27 -13.04 -10.77
C GLY A 50 11.46 -14.26 -11.22
N LEU A 51 10.12 -14.15 -11.25
CA LEU A 51 9.22 -15.20 -11.73
C LEU A 51 9.35 -15.46 -13.23
N ILE A 52 9.55 -14.41 -14.04
CA ILE A 52 9.80 -14.56 -15.48
C ILE A 52 11.12 -15.30 -15.70
N VAL A 53 12.20 -14.88 -15.04
CA VAL A 53 13.50 -15.54 -15.14
C VAL A 53 13.41 -17.00 -14.69
N LEU A 54 12.65 -17.30 -13.64
CA LEU A 54 12.41 -18.68 -13.21
C LEU A 54 11.75 -19.53 -14.30
N GLY A 55 10.81 -18.96 -15.04
CA GLY A 55 10.11 -19.64 -16.13
C GLY A 55 10.94 -19.83 -17.41
N GLU A 56 11.99 -19.03 -17.61
CA GLU A 56 12.84 -19.05 -18.79
C GLU A 56 14.16 -19.83 -18.61
N LEU A 57 14.53 -20.15 -17.36
CA LEU A 57 15.78 -20.84 -17.06
C LEU A 57 15.73 -22.32 -17.44
N GLU A 58 16.47 -22.69 -18.48
CA GLU A 58 16.71 -24.09 -18.87
C GLU A 58 18.03 -24.59 -18.26
N ASN A 59 17.96 -25.62 -17.40
CA ASN A 59 19.10 -26.20 -16.67
C ASN A 59 19.81 -25.23 -15.70
N PRO A 60 19.12 -24.76 -14.64
CA PRO A 60 19.70 -23.82 -13.68
C PRO A 60 20.90 -24.43 -12.94
N SER A 61 21.98 -23.67 -12.81
CA SER A 61 23.05 -24.02 -11.88
C SER A 61 22.58 -23.87 -10.43
N VAL A 62 23.29 -24.48 -9.48
CA VAL A 62 23.01 -24.31 -8.04
C VAL A 62 23.06 -22.84 -7.64
N LEU A 63 23.95 -22.05 -8.24
CA LEU A 63 24.08 -20.62 -7.97
C LEU A 63 22.87 -19.84 -8.48
N ASP A 64 22.37 -20.16 -9.68
CA ASP A 64 21.16 -19.53 -10.24
C ASP A 64 19.95 -19.79 -9.36
N ALA A 65 19.79 -21.04 -8.90
CA ALA A 65 18.70 -21.42 -8.01
C ALA A 65 18.74 -20.63 -6.69
N ILE A 66 19.92 -20.47 -6.08
CA ILE A 66 20.08 -19.70 -4.85
C ILE A 66 19.72 -18.23 -5.07
N ILE A 67 20.25 -17.61 -6.14
CA ILE A 67 19.97 -16.20 -6.46
C ILE A 67 18.48 -16.00 -6.69
N LEU A 68 17.82 -16.92 -7.40
CA LEU A 68 16.39 -16.82 -7.67
C LEU A 68 15.55 -16.94 -6.41
N VAL A 69 15.87 -17.89 -5.53
CA VAL A 69 15.17 -18.04 -4.26
C VAL A 69 15.31 -16.76 -3.43
N VAL A 70 16.50 -16.18 -3.38
CA VAL A 70 16.73 -14.90 -2.69
C VAL A 70 15.93 -13.77 -3.36
N ALA A 71 16.01 -13.62 -4.68
CA ALA A 71 15.31 -12.57 -5.41
C ALA A 71 13.78 -12.64 -5.21
N ILE A 72 13.20 -13.84 -5.30
CA ILE A 72 11.76 -14.06 -5.10
C ILE A 72 11.38 -13.83 -3.64
N ALA A 73 12.19 -14.28 -2.67
CA ALA A 73 11.92 -14.06 -1.25
C ALA A 73 11.92 -12.56 -0.91
N PHE A 74 12.94 -11.81 -1.33
CA PHE A 74 13.01 -10.37 -1.10
C PHE A 74 11.90 -9.61 -1.85
N GLY A 75 11.60 -9.99 -3.09
CA GLY A 75 10.47 -9.43 -3.84
C GLY A 75 9.13 -9.66 -3.13
N THR A 76 8.92 -10.87 -2.61
CA THR A 76 7.70 -11.22 -1.84
C THR A 76 7.60 -10.40 -0.55
N ILE A 77 8.69 -10.27 0.20
CA ILE A 77 8.73 -9.46 1.42
C ILE A 77 8.42 -7.98 1.11
N ASN A 78 8.97 -7.43 0.03
CA ASN A 78 8.71 -6.05 -0.38
C ASN A 78 7.24 -5.81 -0.74
N VAL A 79 6.64 -6.69 -1.55
CA VAL A 79 5.22 -6.64 -1.92
C VAL A 79 4.33 -6.77 -0.67
N VAL A 80 4.47 -7.86 0.07
CA VAL A 80 3.59 -8.16 1.21
C VAL A 80 3.76 -7.11 2.31
N GLY A 81 4.99 -6.81 2.70
CA GLY A 81 5.27 -5.80 3.72
C GLY A 81 4.81 -4.41 3.30
N GLY A 82 5.06 -4.01 2.05
CA GLY A 82 4.63 -2.73 1.51
C GLY A 82 3.11 -2.57 1.52
N PHE A 83 2.35 -3.57 1.08
CA PHE A 83 0.89 -3.51 1.07
C PHE A 83 0.29 -3.53 2.47
N LEU A 84 0.83 -4.32 3.41
CA LEU A 84 0.36 -4.36 4.80
C LEU A 84 0.57 -3.04 5.53
N VAL A 85 1.76 -2.43 5.37
CA VAL A 85 2.05 -1.12 5.99
C VAL A 85 1.17 -0.04 5.38
N THR A 86 0.99 -0.04 4.06
CA THR A 86 0.13 0.92 3.36
C THR A 86 -1.33 0.79 3.79
N ASP A 87 -1.87 -0.43 3.92
CA ASP A 87 -3.23 -0.65 4.40
C ASP A 87 -3.43 -0.13 5.84
N ARG A 88 -2.46 -0.41 6.73
CA ARG A 88 -2.49 0.14 8.10
C ARG A 88 -2.46 1.66 8.11
N MET A 89 -1.67 2.28 7.21
CA MET A 89 -1.62 3.74 7.08
C MET A 89 -2.93 4.31 6.56
N LEU A 90 -3.53 3.69 5.55
CA LEU A 90 -4.80 4.12 4.97
C LEU A 90 -6.00 3.86 5.90
N GLY A 91 -5.90 2.86 6.78
CA GLY A 91 -6.90 2.55 7.80
C GLY A 91 -7.15 3.72 8.76
N MET A 92 -6.18 4.62 8.94
CA MET A 92 -6.31 5.82 9.78
C MET A 92 -7.22 6.90 9.19
N PHE A 93 -7.56 6.81 7.89
CA PHE A 93 -8.50 7.71 7.22
C PHE A 93 -9.95 7.21 7.27
N LYS A 94 -10.18 5.98 7.78
CA LYS A 94 -11.53 5.48 8.00
C LYS A 94 -12.07 6.13 9.27
N ALA A 95 -13.22 6.80 9.16
CA ALA A 95 -13.91 7.31 10.34
C ALA A 95 -14.19 6.14 11.31
N LYS A 96 -13.78 6.30 12.58
CA LYS A 96 -14.16 5.34 13.63
C LYS A 96 -15.69 5.20 13.57
N PRO A 97 -16.26 3.98 13.43
CA PRO A 97 -17.70 3.80 13.51
C PRO A 97 -18.14 4.49 14.80
N ALA A 98 -19.09 5.41 14.71
CA ALA A 98 -19.58 6.18 15.84
C ALA A 98 -19.88 5.20 16.96
N GLU A 99 -18.95 5.14 17.91
CA GLU A 99 -19.07 4.30 19.09
C GLU A 99 -20.31 4.85 19.78
N LYS A 100 -21.30 3.99 19.98
CA LYS A 100 -22.61 4.27 20.58
C LYS A 100 -22.50 4.69 22.06
N VAL A 101 -21.42 5.37 22.44
CA VAL A 101 -21.07 5.79 23.81
C VAL A 101 -21.75 7.11 24.17
N SER A 102 -22.22 7.89 23.19
CA SER A 102 -22.91 9.16 23.44
C SER A 102 -24.38 8.99 23.82
N ALA A 103 -25.04 7.89 23.47
CA ALA A 103 -26.46 7.68 23.79
C ALA A 103 -26.67 7.13 25.21
N GLU A 104 -25.74 6.30 25.70
CA GLU A 104 -25.86 5.65 27.02
C GLU A 104 -25.47 6.59 28.17
N LYS A 105 -24.45 7.44 27.98
CA LYS A 105 -24.02 8.42 29.00
C LYS A 105 -25.00 9.56 29.21
N VAL A 106 -25.68 10.01 28.15
CA VAL A 106 -26.69 11.08 28.25
C VAL A 106 -27.96 10.59 28.97
N SER A 107 -28.30 9.30 28.82
CA SER A 107 -29.40 8.66 29.55
C SER A 107 -29.09 8.51 31.05
N ALA A 108 -27.88 8.05 31.39
CA ALA A 108 -27.47 7.82 32.78
C ALA A 108 -27.36 9.14 33.59
N ASP A 109 -26.83 10.21 32.98
CA ASP A 109 -26.71 11.51 33.64
C ASP A 109 -28.07 12.21 33.82
N ALA A 110 -29.02 11.97 32.92
CA ALA A 110 -30.38 12.53 33.00
C ALA A 110 -31.23 11.88 34.11
N GLU A 111 -31.10 10.55 34.32
CA GLU A 111 -31.76 9.85 35.43
C GLU A 111 -31.18 10.26 36.79
N GLN A 112 -29.85 10.43 36.88
CA GLN A 112 -29.19 10.81 38.13
C GLN A 112 -29.46 12.27 38.55
N SER A 113 -29.67 13.18 37.59
CA SER A 113 -30.10 14.56 37.86
C SER A 113 -31.57 14.69 38.27
N ALA A 114 -32.44 13.78 37.83
CA ALA A 114 -33.86 13.78 38.20
C ALA A 114 -34.09 13.25 39.63
N ASP A 115 -33.34 12.21 40.04
CA ASP A 115 -33.50 11.59 41.37
C ASP A 115 -32.94 12.47 42.52
N GLY A 116 -31.92 13.30 42.23
CA GLY A 116 -31.34 14.25 43.19
C GLY A 116 -32.19 15.49 43.51
N GLN A 117 -33.25 15.75 42.74
CA GLN A 117 -34.18 16.87 42.94
C GLN A 117 -35.43 16.46 43.75
N VAL A 118 -35.65 15.16 43.97
CA VAL A 118 -36.80 14.64 44.72
C VAL A 118 -36.47 14.41 46.20
N GLN A 119 -35.18 14.34 46.55
CA GLN A 119 -34.70 14.05 47.92
C GLN A 119 -34.21 15.29 48.70
N ARG A 120 -34.55 16.51 48.28
CA ARG A 120 -34.24 17.76 49.01
C ARG A 120 -35.50 18.52 49.41
#